data_AF-W4GRD4-F1
#
_entry.id   AF-W4GRD4-F1
#
_cell.length_a   1.000
_cell.length_b   1.000
_cell.length_c   1.000
_cell.angle_alpha   90.00
_cell.angle_beta   90.00
_cell.angle_gamma   90.00
#
_symmetry.space_group_name_H-M   'P 1'
#
loop_
_entity.id
_entity.type
_entity.pdbx_description
1 polymer ?
#
loop_
_entity_poly.entity_id
_entity_poly.type
_entity_poly.pdbx_seq_one_letter_code
_entity_poly.pdbx_strand_id
1 'polypeptide(L)'
;MQREECIYNLIPKVVVVPDKPTRYTSTHDPNSQPTASTFGLQGKTKLLGSNLGQEKPRTPPTAAKTFGKLPQKPDPKDFTKKHSKCNMPPSKPTKFTYDGVKKPPLVKANEKPVMGLKTSKNFIAANAVEAILDVPGNRARVKAAAPVYRDKPDYGQVPEYLREVKQEIEQENEMIEEFVRQNKNILADQEPKVEAMDDDERLQLIDALKAKWDHVNAKYQKLCHNVSFDTQGKVRRKETFEKELTQIEKDIQVLSRGPVAVNRD
;
A
#
# COMPACT_ATOMS: atom_id res chain seq x y z
N MET A 1 -20.24 -16.50 59.95
CA MET A 1 -20.84 -15.16 59.77
C MET A 1 -19.82 -14.11 60.17
N GLN A 2 -19.01 -13.66 59.21
CA GLN A 2 -18.26 -12.42 59.38
C GLN A 2 -19.29 -11.30 59.22
N ARG A 3 -19.39 -10.42 60.23
CA ARG A 3 -20.37 -9.33 60.23
C ARG A 3 -20.10 -8.45 59.01
N GLU A 4 -21.11 -8.24 58.18
CA GLU A 4 -21.03 -7.48 56.92
C GLU A 4 -20.65 -6.01 57.14
N GLU A 5 -20.81 -5.53 58.37
CA GLU A 5 -20.48 -4.17 58.79
C GLU A 5 -19.47 -4.21 59.95
N CYS A 6 -18.33 -3.54 59.76
CA CYS A 6 -17.25 -3.47 60.73
C CYS A 6 -16.85 -2.00 60.93
N ILE A 7 -16.81 -1.54 62.18
CA ILE A 7 -16.53 -0.13 62.52
C ILE A 7 -15.17 0.36 61.98
N TYR A 8 -14.21 -0.55 61.80
CA TYR A 8 -12.90 -0.25 61.22
C TYR A 8 -12.93 0.02 59.70
N ASN A 9 -14.04 -0.29 59.01
CA ASN A 9 -14.26 0.02 57.59
C ASN A 9 -15.07 1.31 57.38
N LEU A 10 -15.44 2.03 58.46
CA LEU A 10 -16.25 3.25 58.39
C LEU A 10 -15.52 4.40 57.68
N ILE A 11 -14.19 4.47 57.83
CA ILE A 11 -13.35 5.45 57.15
C ILE A 11 -12.66 4.73 56.00
N PRO A 12 -12.89 5.13 54.74
CA PRO A 12 -12.23 4.51 53.60
C PRO A 12 -10.72 4.71 53.74
N LYS A 13 -9.95 3.63 53.54
CA LYS A 13 -8.49 3.73 53.52
C LYS A 13 -8.11 4.63 52.36
N VAL A 14 -7.27 5.63 52.63
CA VAL A 14 -6.75 6.53 51.59
C VAL A 14 -5.97 5.69 50.59
N VAL A 15 -6.55 5.46 49.42
CA VAL A 15 -5.88 4.78 48.32
C VAL A 15 -4.84 5.75 47.77
N VAL A 16 -3.57 5.48 48.03
CA VAL A 16 -2.47 6.25 47.46
C VAL A 16 -2.46 5.98 45.96
N VAL A 17 -2.89 6.97 45.17
CA VAL A 17 -2.82 6.89 43.71
C VAL A 17 -1.33 6.91 43.34
N PRO A 18 -0.78 5.87 42.70
CA PRO A 18 0.61 5.89 42.29
C PRO A 18 0.81 6.96 41.22
N ASP A 19 1.82 7.81 41.40
CA ASP A 19 2.18 8.82 40.41
C ASP A 19 2.60 8.13 39.11
N LYS A 20 2.00 8.57 38.00
CA LYS A 20 2.34 8.03 36.68
C LYS A 20 3.80 8.38 36.37
N PRO A 21 4.61 7.43 35.87
CA PRO A 21 5.98 7.73 35.47
C PRO A 21 5.98 8.79 34.37
N THR A 22 7.08 9.55 34.30
CA THR A 22 7.28 10.52 33.24
C THR A 22 7.24 9.82 31.88
N ARG A 23 6.73 10.53 30.86
CA ARG A 23 6.67 10.00 29.50
C ARG A 23 8.10 9.75 29.01
N TYR A 24 8.34 8.57 28.44
CA TYR A 24 9.59 8.25 27.77
C TYR A 24 9.90 9.30 26.68
N THR A 25 11.11 9.86 26.72
CA THR A 25 11.66 10.72 25.68
C THR A 25 12.79 9.99 24.98
N SER A 26 12.75 9.91 23.65
CA SER A 26 13.80 9.28 22.85
C SER A 26 15.15 9.96 23.05
N THR A 27 16.22 9.18 22.94
CA THR A 27 17.61 9.67 22.95
C THR A 27 17.97 10.48 21.69
N HIS A 28 17.18 10.35 20.63
CA HIS A 28 17.40 11.03 19.36
C HIS A 28 16.78 12.43 19.35
N ASP A 29 17.52 13.39 18.79
CA ASP A 29 17.07 14.77 18.63
C ASP A 29 15.93 14.86 17.59
N PRO A 30 14.72 15.33 17.96
CA PRO A 30 13.59 15.42 17.04
C PRO A 30 13.79 16.47 15.93
N ASN A 31 14.77 17.36 16.10
CA ASN A 31 15.14 18.40 15.15
C ASN A 31 16.30 17.99 14.23
N SER A 32 16.79 16.75 14.33
CA SER A 32 17.77 16.20 13.40
C SER A 32 17.11 15.74 12.10
N GLN A 33 17.83 15.81 10.99
CA GLN A 33 17.36 15.24 9.72
C GLN A 33 17.57 13.72 9.73
N PRO A 34 16.61 12.93 9.21
CA PRO A 34 16.77 11.47 9.14
C PRO A 34 18.00 11.10 8.32
N THR A 35 18.82 10.21 8.86
CA THR A 35 19.99 9.63 8.19
C THR A 35 19.58 8.38 7.41
N ALA A 36 20.35 8.01 6.39
CA ALA A 36 20.12 6.84 5.51
C ALA A 36 18.92 6.90 4.54
N SER A 37 18.36 8.08 4.24
CA SER A 37 17.35 8.20 3.19
C SER A 37 17.97 8.09 1.79
N THR A 38 17.48 7.14 0.97
CA THR A 38 17.93 6.91 -0.41
C THR A 38 17.20 7.79 -1.45
N PHE A 39 16.12 8.47 -1.05
CA PHE A 39 15.30 9.28 -1.95
C PHE A 39 15.89 10.68 -2.14
N GLY A 40 15.96 11.14 -3.40
CA GLY A 40 16.31 12.54 -3.72
C GLY A 40 17.78 12.91 -3.49
N LEU A 41 18.70 11.93 -3.50
CA LEU A 41 20.13 12.15 -3.27
C LEU A 41 20.89 12.78 -4.45
N GLN A 42 20.30 12.73 -5.65
CA GLN A 42 20.92 13.24 -6.88
C GLN A 42 20.33 14.59 -7.29
N GLY A 43 21.19 15.53 -7.72
CA GLY A 43 20.80 16.87 -8.20
C GLY A 43 21.04 18.01 -7.22
N LYS A 44 20.72 19.25 -7.65
CA LYS A 44 20.87 20.48 -6.85
C LYS A 44 19.70 20.73 -5.89
N THR A 45 18.57 20.05 -6.13
CA THR A 45 17.33 20.14 -5.34
C THR A 45 17.24 18.95 -4.38
N LYS A 46 17.86 19.08 -3.20
CA LYS A 46 17.72 18.07 -2.14
C LYS A 46 16.38 18.26 -1.44
N LEU A 47 15.58 17.19 -1.36
CA LEU A 47 14.36 17.17 -0.58
C LEU A 47 14.69 17.19 0.91
N LEU A 48 13.74 17.64 1.73
CA LEU A 48 13.89 17.58 3.19
C LEU A 48 13.99 16.11 3.61
N GLY A 49 15.08 15.76 4.30
CA GLY A 49 15.35 14.38 4.74
C GLY A 49 16.20 13.54 3.78
N SER A 50 16.65 14.08 2.65
CA SER A 50 17.63 13.42 1.77
C SER A 50 19.05 13.53 2.34
N ASN A 51 19.40 12.68 3.31
CA ASN A 51 20.73 12.64 3.93
C ASN A 51 21.25 11.20 4.06
N LEU A 52 22.39 10.91 3.40
CA LEU A 52 23.11 9.63 3.49
C LEU A 52 24.34 9.73 4.43
N GLY A 53 24.58 10.90 5.04
CA GLY A 53 25.74 11.16 5.89
C GLY A 53 25.39 11.33 7.37
N GLN A 54 26.29 12.01 8.11
CA GLN A 54 26.12 12.32 9.52
C GLN A 54 24.85 13.13 9.80
N GLU A 55 24.36 13.02 11.04
CA GLU A 55 23.22 13.79 11.54
C GLU A 55 23.47 15.28 11.32
N LYS A 56 22.52 15.94 10.65
CA LYS A 56 22.55 17.39 10.42
C LYS A 56 21.31 18.01 11.04
N PRO A 57 21.41 19.21 11.64
CA PRO A 57 20.24 19.91 12.12
C PRO A 57 19.28 20.19 10.96
N ARG A 58 17.98 20.04 11.21
CA ARG A 58 16.93 20.44 10.26
C ARG A 58 16.96 21.96 10.14
N THR A 59 17.61 22.46 9.11
CA THR A 59 17.52 23.89 8.77
C THR A 59 16.10 24.20 8.34
N PRO A 60 15.45 25.26 8.86
CA PRO A 60 14.16 25.68 8.35
C PRO A 60 14.28 25.95 6.85
N PRO A 61 13.25 25.60 6.04
CA PRO A 61 13.26 25.92 4.63
C PRO A 61 13.41 27.44 4.50
N THR A 62 14.47 27.89 3.81
CA THR A 62 14.58 29.30 3.45
C THR A 62 13.33 29.71 2.69
N ALA A 63 12.75 30.85 3.05
CA ALA A 63 11.51 31.33 2.47
C ALA A 63 11.60 31.32 0.93
N ALA A 64 10.59 30.75 0.28
CA ALA A 64 10.40 30.73 -1.17
C ALA A 64 11.40 29.87 -2.00
N LYS A 65 11.99 28.81 -1.41
CA LYS A 65 12.86 27.87 -2.14
C LYS A 65 12.12 26.96 -3.13
N THR A 66 10.83 26.69 -2.89
CA THR A 66 9.98 25.83 -3.73
C THR A 66 9.12 26.63 -4.71
N PHE A 67 8.49 27.71 -4.27
CA PHE A 67 7.61 28.53 -5.10
C PHE A 67 7.99 30.01 -5.05
N GLY A 68 8.49 30.52 -6.17
CA GLY A 68 8.62 31.94 -6.47
C GLY A 68 9.43 32.75 -5.45
N LYS A 69 9.28 34.07 -5.49
CA LYS A 69 9.67 34.95 -4.40
C LYS A 69 8.40 35.42 -3.71
N LEU A 70 8.42 35.57 -2.39
CA LEU A 70 7.34 36.25 -1.70
C LEU A 70 7.26 37.71 -2.20
N PRO A 71 6.05 38.28 -2.38
CA PRO A 71 5.90 39.65 -2.82
C PRO A 71 6.39 40.59 -1.71
N GLN A 72 7.67 40.98 -1.78
CA GLN A 72 8.25 42.04 -0.97
C GLN A 72 8.24 43.33 -1.77
N LYS A 73 7.84 44.44 -1.14
CA LYS A 73 7.94 45.77 -1.75
C LYS A 73 9.43 46.10 -1.92
N PRO A 74 9.88 46.57 -3.11
CA PRO A 74 11.27 46.94 -3.29
C PRO A 74 11.61 48.16 -2.42
N ASP A 75 12.62 48.02 -1.55
CA ASP A 75 13.08 49.12 -0.71
C ASP A 75 13.91 50.12 -1.54
N PRO A 76 13.55 51.42 -1.55
CA PRO A 76 14.22 52.42 -2.40
C PRO A 76 15.67 52.71 -1.99
N LYS A 77 16.12 52.19 -0.84
CA LYS A 77 17.51 52.30 -0.36
C LYS A 77 18.42 51.19 -0.88
N ASP A 78 17.84 50.10 -1.40
CA ASP A 78 18.55 48.91 -1.87
C ASP A 78 18.83 48.95 -3.37
N PHE A 79 19.49 50.02 -3.83
CA PHE A 79 19.96 50.11 -5.21
C PHE A 79 21.36 49.52 -5.36
N THR A 80 21.68 48.97 -6.53
CA THR A 80 23.01 48.40 -6.81
C THR A 80 24.07 49.48 -6.81
N LYS A 81 25.02 49.41 -5.87
CA LYS A 81 26.20 50.29 -5.83
C LYS A 81 27.30 49.77 -6.76
N LYS A 82 28.19 50.66 -7.22
CA LYS A 82 29.39 50.28 -7.99
C LYS A 82 30.20 49.25 -7.19
N HIS A 83 30.64 48.17 -7.85
CA HIS A 83 31.35 47.03 -7.24
C HIS A 83 30.56 46.15 -6.24
N SER A 84 29.25 46.35 -6.07
CA SER A 84 28.43 45.55 -5.14
C SER A 84 28.41 44.03 -5.42
N LYS A 85 28.67 43.62 -6.67
CA LYS A 85 28.72 42.20 -7.09
C LYS A 85 30.12 41.72 -7.47
N CYS A 86 31.15 42.53 -7.22
CA CYS A 86 32.53 42.17 -7.57
C CYS A 86 33.22 41.61 -6.32
N ASN A 87 33.33 40.28 -6.21
CA ASN A 87 34.18 39.65 -5.23
C ASN A 87 35.61 39.64 -5.77
N MET A 88 36.45 40.52 -5.25
CA MET A 88 37.88 40.49 -5.57
C MET A 88 38.50 39.22 -4.95
N PRO A 89 39.34 38.48 -5.69
CA PRO A 89 40.07 37.37 -5.10
C PRO A 89 40.98 37.89 -3.96
N PRO A 90 41.30 37.04 -2.97
CA PRO A 90 42.23 37.43 -1.91
C PRO A 90 43.57 37.86 -2.53
N SER A 91 44.08 39.01 -2.10
CA SER A 91 45.30 39.65 -2.65
C SER A 91 46.57 38.80 -2.52
N LYS A 92 46.58 37.81 -1.61
CA LYS A 92 47.73 36.91 -1.40
C LYS A 92 47.53 35.62 -2.20
N PRO A 93 48.50 35.20 -3.04
CA PRO A 93 48.41 33.92 -3.73
C PRO A 93 48.50 32.77 -2.71
N THR A 94 47.40 32.05 -2.52
CA THR A 94 47.40 30.77 -1.80
C THR A 94 48.01 29.72 -2.72
N LYS A 95 49.09 29.07 -2.28
CA LYS A 95 49.69 27.97 -3.05
C LYS A 95 48.71 26.80 -3.07
N PHE A 96 48.21 26.46 -4.26
CA PHE A 96 47.38 25.28 -4.46
C PHE A 96 48.14 24.03 -4.01
N THR A 97 47.56 23.26 -3.09
CA THR A 97 48.11 22.00 -2.60
C THR A 97 47.21 20.86 -3.07
N TYR A 98 47.81 19.84 -3.65
CA TYR A 98 47.10 18.60 -3.98
C TYR A 98 47.03 17.72 -2.73
N ASP A 99 45.82 17.33 -2.34
CA ASP A 99 45.59 16.34 -1.29
C ASP A 99 45.79 14.93 -1.87
N GLY A 100 46.73 14.17 -1.30
CA GLY A 100 47.01 12.80 -1.71
C GLY A 100 48.44 12.34 -1.38
N VAL A 101 48.65 11.02 -1.46
CA VAL A 101 49.98 10.41 -1.32
C VAL A 101 50.85 10.86 -2.50
N LYS A 102 51.82 11.73 -2.24
CA LYS A 102 52.78 12.15 -3.26
C LYS A 102 53.64 10.96 -3.65
N LYS A 103 53.97 10.85 -4.94
CA LYS A 103 54.96 9.87 -5.41
C LYS A 103 56.26 10.04 -4.59
N PRO A 104 56.95 8.95 -4.23
CA PRO A 104 58.21 9.04 -3.52
C PRO A 104 59.19 9.92 -4.30
N PRO A 105 60.08 10.66 -3.60
CA PRO A 105 61.08 11.49 -4.26
C PRO A 105 61.94 10.64 -5.20
N LEU A 106 62.34 11.22 -6.33
CA LEU A 106 63.29 10.56 -7.23
C LEU A 106 64.62 10.31 -6.51
N VAL A 107 65.22 9.16 -6.80
CA VAL A 107 66.58 8.81 -6.36
C VAL A 107 67.53 9.93 -6.80
N LYS A 108 68.32 10.44 -5.86
CA LYS A 108 69.25 11.53 -6.13
C LYS A 108 70.45 11.01 -6.93
N ALA A 109 71.07 11.86 -7.76
CA ALA A 109 72.23 11.46 -8.58
C ALA A 109 73.41 10.89 -7.75
N ASN A 110 73.52 11.25 -6.48
CA ASN A 110 74.57 10.79 -5.57
C ASN A 110 74.21 9.49 -4.81
N GLU A 111 72.97 9.01 -4.94
CA GLU A 111 72.46 7.81 -4.28
C GLU A 111 72.68 6.60 -5.20
N LYS A 112 73.74 5.85 -4.94
CA LYS A 112 74.07 4.65 -5.71
C LYS A 112 73.08 3.53 -5.31
N PRO A 113 72.44 2.84 -6.27
CA PRO A 113 71.59 1.69 -5.95
C PRO A 113 72.43 0.61 -5.25
N VAL A 114 71.76 -0.30 -4.53
CA VAL A 114 72.42 -1.43 -3.87
C VAL A 114 73.07 -2.31 -4.95
N MET A 115 74.36 -2.10 -5.17
CA MET A 115 75.15 -2.82 -6.16
C MET A 115 75.53 -4.19 -5.61
N GLY A 116 75.50 -5.22 -6.47
CA GLY A 116 76.00 -6.56 -6.11
C GLY A 116 74.94 -7.54 -5.61
N LEU A 117 73.65 -7.26 -5.80
CA LEU A 117 72.58 -8.26 -5.69
C LEU A 117 72.75 -9.33 -6.77
N LYS A 118 73.60 -10.32 -6.50
CA LYS A 118 73.75 -11.52 -7.33
C LYS A 118 72.83 -12.58 -6.76
N THR A 119 71.90 -13.07 -7.56
CA THR A 119 71.08 -14.23 -7.17
C THR A 119 71.90 -15.50 -7.42
N SER A 120 71.86 -16.45 -6.49
CA SER A 120 72.44 -17.79 -6.65
C SER A 120 71.55 -18.73 -7.47
N LYS A 121 70.49 -18.20 -8.10
CA LYS A 121 69.49 -18.98 -8.83
C LYS A 121 70.08 -19.44 -10.16
N ASN A 122 70.04 -20.75 -10.41
CA ASN A 122 70.35 -21.30 -11.72
C ASN A 122 69.15 -21.12 -12.65
N PHE A 123 69.21 -20.09 -13.50
CA PHE A 123 68.13 -19.74 -14.43
C PHE A 123 67.88 -20.83 -15.49
N ILE A 124 68.89 -21.62 -15.85
CA ILE A 124 68.74 -22.70 -16.84
C ILE A 124 67.84 -23.80 -16.27
N ALA A 125 68.15 -24.25 -15.05
CA ALA A 125 67.37 -25.29 -14.38
C ALA A 125 65.96 -24.79 -14.03
N ALA A 126 65.83 -23.54 -13.57
CA ALA A 126 64.54 -22.96 -13.23
C ALA A 126 63.60 -22.82 -14.44
N ASN A 127 64.11 -22.29 -15.56
CA ASN A 127 63.31 -22.12 -16.78
C ASN A 127 62.93 -23.48 -17.39
N ALA A 128 63.82 -24.48 -17.30
CA ALA A 128 63.52 -25.84 -17.75
C ALA A 128 62.40 -26.47 -16.92
N VAL A 129 62.44 -26.33 -15.60
CA VAL A 129 61.38 -26.84 -14.72
C VAL A 129 60.06 -26.11 -14.95
N GLU A 130 60.09 -24.79 -15.09
CA GLU A 130 58.90 -23.96 -15.36
C GLU A 130 58.22 -24.39 -16.67
N ALA A 131 58.97 -24.56 -17.75
CA ALA A 131 58.43 -25.01 -19.03
C ALA A 131 57.88 -26.45 -19.01
N ILE A 132 58.45 -27.34 -18.19
CA ILE A 132 57.97 -28.73 -18.05
C ILE A 132 56.67 -28.78 -17.23
N LEU A 133 56.59 -27.96 -16.17
CA LEU A 133 55.42 -27.90 -15.29
C LEU A 133 54.29 -27.03 -15.87
N ASP A 134 54.60 -26.17 -16.83
CA ASP A 134 53.64 -25.31 -17.48
C ASP A 134 52.57 -26.15 -18.18
N VAL A 135 51.35 -26.00 -17.67
CA VAL A 135 50.18 -26.61 -18.26
C VAL A 135 49.83 -25.81 -19.52
N PRO A 136 49.69 -26.45 -20.70
CA PRO A 136 49.35 -25.74 -21.92
C PRO A 136 48.02 -25.00 -21.72
N GLY A 137 48.03 -23.69 -22.01
CA GLY A 137 46.90 -22.81 -21.72
C GLY A 137 45.59 -23.25 -22.36
N ASN A 138 44.48 -22.70 -21.88
CA ASN A 138 43.10 -23.09 -22.25
C ASN A 138 42.84 -23.15 -23.78
N ARG A 139 43.61 -22.42 -24.59
CA ARG A 139 43.52 -22.45 -26.07
C ARG A 139 44.00 -23.76 -26.70
N ALA A 140 44.96 -24.46 -26.09
CA ALA A 140 45.43 -25.77 -26.56
C ALA A 140 44.56 -26.92 -26.04
N ARG A 141 43.91 -26.73 -24.89
CA ARG A 141 43.11 -27.75 -24.21
C ARG A 141 41.67 -27.83 -24.71
N VAL A 142 41.13 -26.72 -25.21
CA VAL A 142 39.72 -26.63 -25.64
C VAL A 142 39.67 -26.31 -27.13
N LYS A 143 39.64 -27.34 -27.97
CA LYS A 143 38.87 -27.22 -29.22
C LYS A 143 37.43 -27.00 -28.73
N ALA A 144 36.93 -25.76 -28.82
CA ALA A 144 35.59 -25.41 -28.37
C ALA A 144 34.55 -26.12 -29.26
N ALA A 145 34.36 -27.42 -29.02
CA ALA A 145 33.25 -28.16 -29.56
C ALA A 145 31.97 -27.54 -28.99
N ALA A 146 30.93 -27.45 -29.84
CA ALA A 146 29.64 -26.97 -29.40
C ALA A 146 29.15 -27.83 -28.21
N PRO A 147 28.56 -27.24 -27.17
CA PRO A 147 28.07 -27.99 -26.03
C PRO A 147 27.01 -28.99 -26.48
N VAL A 148 27.20 -30.27 -26.12
CA VAL A 148 26.25 -31.34 -26.40
C VAL A 148 25.20 -31.34 -25.29
N TYR A 149 24.03 -30.76 -25.57
CA TYR A 149 22.94 -30.64 -24.59
C TYR A 149 22.31 -31.97 -24.16
N ARG A 150 22.57 -33.06 -24.90
CA ARG A 150 22.15 -34.42 -24.53
C ARG A 150 22.86 -34.93 -23.27
N ASP A 151 24.09 -34.50 -23.05
CA ASP A 151 24.93 -34.99 -21.96
C ASP A 151 24.82 -34.08 -20.71
N LYS A 152 23.79 -33.21 -20.66
CA LYS A 152 23.50 -32.41 -19.48
C LYS A 152 23.11 -33.35 -18.32
N PRO A 153 23.66 -33.18 -17.11
CA PRO A 153 23.34 -34.06 -15.97
C PRO A 153 21.86 -34.07 -15.63
N ASP A 154 21.18 -32.95 -15.84
CA ASP A 154 19.75 -32.79 -15.54
C ASP A 154 18.85 -33.03 -16.77
N TYR A 155 19.39 -33.61 -17.85
CA TYR A 155 18.58 -33.93 -19.02
C TYR A 155 17.52 -34.96 -18.66
N GLY A 156 16.25 -34.62 -18.90
CA GLY A 156 15.10 -35.48 -18.54
C GLY A 156 14.69 -35.43 -17.07
N GLN A 157 15.36 -34.63 -16.23
CA GLN A 157 14.95 -34.40 -14.84
C GLN A 157 14.06 -33.16 -14.76
N VAL A 158 13.04 -33.22 -13.90
CA VAL A 158 12.18 -32.06 -13.60
C VAL A 158 12.97 -31.09 -12.71
N PRO A 159 13.13 -29.82 -13.10
CA PRO A 159 13.81 -28.82 -12.27
C PRO A 159 13.17 -28.64 -10.90
N GLU A 160 14.01 -28.43 -9.87
CA GLU A 160 13.58 -28.31 -8.47
C GLU A 160 12.56 -27.18 -8.23
N TYR A 161 12.73 -26.04 -8.90
CA TYR A 161 11.83 -24.88 -8.77
C TYR A 161 10.38 -25.19 -9.15
N LEU A 162 10.13 -26.15 -10.07
CA LEU A 162 8.77 -26.51 -10.44
C LEU A 162 8.03 -27.22 -9.30
N ARG A 163 8.77 -27.79 -8.34
CA ARG A 163 8.22 -28.39 -7.14
C ARG A 163 7.77 -27.32 -6.15
N GLU A 164 8.57 -26.26 -6.00
CA GLU A 164 8.23 -25.08 -5.19
C GLU A 164 6.99 -24.38 -5.75
N VAL A 165 6.95 -24.14 -7.06
CA VAL A 165 5.78 -23.51 -7.73
C VAL A 165 4.50 -24.32 -7.54
N LYS A 166 4.57 -25.66 -7.59
CA LYS A 166 3.40 -26.51 -7.31
C LYS A 166 2.90 -26.36 -5.89
N GLN A 167 3.82 -26.28 -4.92
CA GLN A 167 3.48 -26.10 -3.52
C GLN A 167 2.86 -24.71 -3.28
N GLU A 168 3.36 -23.66 -3.94
CA GLU A 168 2.78 -22.32 -3.88
C GLU A 168 1.36 -22.29 -4.44
N ILE A 169 1.12 -22.91 -5.60
CA ILE A 169 -0.22 -23.01 -6.20
C ILE A 169 -1.18 -23.76 -5.28
N GLU A 170 -0.73 -24.86 -4.64
CA GLU A 170 -1.54 -25.62 -3.70
C GLU A 170 -1.95 -24.77 -2.48
N GLN A 171 -1.01 -24.06 -1.88
CA GLN A 171 -1.27 -23.15 -0.76
C GLN A 171 -2.20 -21.99 -1.13
N GLU A 172 -2.04 -21.42 -2.33
CA GLU A 172 -2.92 -20.35 -2.82
C GLU A 172 -4.35 -20.86 -3.02
N ASN A 173 -4.51 -22.06 -3.60
CA ASN A 173 -5.82 -22.67 -3.78
C ASN A 173 -6.53 -22.94 -2.44
N GLU A 174 -5.81 -23.44 -1.44
CA GLU A 174 -6.34 -23.64 -0.09
C GLU A 174 -6.82 -22.31 0.53
N MET A 175 -6.01 -21.24 0.42
CA MET A 175 -6.37 -19.91 0.91
C MET A 175 -7.64 -19.37 0.22
N ILE A 176 -7.73 -19.52 -1.10
CA ILE A 176 -8.91 -19.09 -1.87
C ILE A 176 -10.14 -19.87 -1.43
N GLU A 177 -10.02 -21.19 -1.24
CA GLU A 177 -11.12 -22.03 -0.78
C GLU A 177 -11.63 -21.62 0.61
N GLU A 178 -10.72 -21.36 1.56
CA GLU A 178 -11.07 -20.85 2.88
C GLU A 178 -11.78 -19.49 2.81
N PHE A 179 -11.27 -18.56 2.01
CA PHE A 179 -11.88 -17.24 1.84
C PHE A 179 -13.28 -17.32 1.24
N VAL A 180 -13.46 -18.14 0.20
CA VAL A 180 -14.78 -18.38 -0.43
C VAL A 180 -15.73 -19.03 0.59
N ARG A 181 -15.25 -19.98 1.39
CA ARG A 181 -16.06 -20.64 2.42
C ARG A 181 -16.51 -19.66 3.51
N GLN A 182 -15.60 -18.82 4.01
CA GLN A 182 -15.94 -17.78 5.00
C GLN A 182 -16.96 -16.79 4.44
N ASN A 183 -16.75 -16.30 3.20
CA ASN A 183 -17.70 -15.38 2.57
C ASN A 183 -19.07 -16.01 2.31
N LYS A 184 -19.11 -17.27 1.86
CA LYS A 184 -20.39 -17.99 1.70
C LYS A 184 -21.14 -18.12 3.02
N ASN A 185 -20.44 -18.41 4.12
CA ASN A 185 -21.07 -18.46 5.44
C ASN A 185 -21.58 -17.09 5.89
N ILE A 186 -20.81 -16.01 5.67
CA ILE A 186 -21.22 -14.65 6.03
C ILE A 186 -22.42 -14.16 5.19
N LEU A 187 -22.46 -14.48 3.90
CA LEU A 187 -23.63 -14.16 3.05
C LEU A 187 -24.86 -14.99 3.44
N ALA A 188 -24.68 -16.27 3.78
CA ALA A 188 -25.80 -17.12 4.20
C ALA A 188 -26.50 -16.62 5.49
N ASP A 189 -25.77 -15.94 6.38
CA ASP A 189 -26.32 -15.37 7.61
C ASP A 189 -26.95 -13.97 7.43
N GLN A 190 -26.69 -13.29 6.30
CA GLN A 190 -27.16 -11.91 6.04
C GLN A 190 -28.20 -11.79 4.91
N GLU A 191 -28.35 -12.80 4.06
CA GLU A 191 -29.38 -12.76 3.02
C GLU A 191 -30.76 -12.98 3.65
N PRO A 192 -31.74 -12.08 3.42
CA PRO A 192 -33.13 -12.42 3.69
C PRO A 192 -33.43 -13.68 2.89
N LYS A 193 -34.03 -14.69 3.53
CA LYS A 193 -34.34 -15.96 2.89
C LYS A 193 -35.49 -15.73 1.90
N VAL A 194 -35.14 -15.20 0.74
CA VAL A 194 -36.09 -14.90 -0.33
C VAL A 194 -36.42 -16.22 -1.01
N GLU A 195 -37.57 -16.79 -0.66
CA GLU A 195 -38.09 -17.99 -1.29
C GLU A 195 -38.99 -17.59 -2.46
N ALA A 196 -38.90 -18.33 -3.58
CA ALA A 196 -39.88 -18.18 -4.65
C ALA A 196 -41.25 -18.65 -4.14
N MET A 197 -42.29 -17.82 -4.31
CA MET A 197 -43.67 -18.24 -4.02
C MET A 197 -44.06 -19.38 -4.95
N ASP A 198 -44.76 -20.37 -4.42
CA ASP A 198 -45.28 -21.46 -5.23
C ASP A 198 -46.31 -20.97 -6.25
N ASP A 199 -46.36 -21.61 -7.42
CA ASP A 199 -47.24 -21.19 -8.51
C ASP A 199 -48.72 -21.38 -8.15
N ASP A 200 -49.05 -22.41 -7.36
CA ASP A 200 -50.42 -22.68 -6.89
C ASP A 200 -50.88 -21.65 -5.86
N GLU A 201 -50.01 -21.31 -4.90
CA GLU A 201 -50.26 -20.23 -3.92
C GLU A 201 -50.49 -18.89 -4.63
N ARG A 202 -49.68 -18.59 -5.66
CA ARG A 202 -49.82 -17.38 -6.48
C ARG A 202 -51.17 -17.34 -7.21
N LEU A 203 -51.60 -18.46 -7.81
CA LEU A 203 -52.87 -18.53 -8.53
C LEU A 203 -54.07 -18.36 -7.59
N GLN A 204 -54.03 -18.97 -6.41
CA GLN A 204 -55.06 -18.79 -5.37
C GLN A 204 -55.16 -17.33 -4.91
N LEU A 205 -54.01 -16.66 -4.73
CA LEU A 205 -53.98 -15.25 -4.36
C LEU A 205 -54.57 -14.35 -5.45
N ILE A 206 -54.26 -14.62 -6.72
CA ILE A 206 -54.84 -13.90 -7.86
C ILE A 206 -56.37 -14.06 -7.88
N ASP A 207 -56.88 -15.28 -7.66
CA ASP A 207 -58.32 -15.53 -7.65
C ASP A 207 -59.03 -14.82 -6.49
N ALA A 208 -58.43 -14.84 -5.30
CA ALA A 208 -58.92 -14.09 -4.14
C ALA A 208 -58.94 -12.57 -4.39
N LEU A 209 -57.91 -12.02 -5.05
CA LEU A 209 -57.87 -10.60 -5.43
C LEU A 209 -58.92 -10.24 -6.48
N LYS A 210 -59.18 -11.11 -7.46
CA LYS A 210 -60.26 -10.92 -8.44
C LYS A 210 -61.63 -10.94 -7.77
N ALA A 211 -61.88 -11.88 -6.86
CA ALA A 211 -63.13 -11.92 -6.09
C ALA A 211 -63.31 -10.65 -5.23
N LYS A 212 -62.23 -10.12 -4.64
CA LYS A 212 -62.24 -8.85 -3.92
C LYS A 212 -62.53 -7.67 -4.85
N TRP A 213 -61.93 -7.65 -6.04
CA TRP A 213 -62.20 -6.64 -7.07
C TRP A 213 -63.66 -6.64 -7.47
N ASP A 214 -64.26 -7.80 -7.75
CA ASP A 214 -65.68 -7.94 -8.09
C ASP A 214 -66.58 -7.40 -6.98
N HIS A 215 -66.25 -7.70 -5.72
CA HIS A 215 -67.01 -7.23 -4.57
C HIS A 215 -66.96 -5.70 -4.41
N VAL A 216 -65.78 -5.10 -4.55
CA VAL A 216 -65.59 -3.63 -4.46
C VAL A 216 -66.23 -2.94 -5.67
N ASN A 217 -66.04 -3.50 -6.87
CA ASN A 217 -66.60 -2.97 -8.11
C ASN A 217 -68.14 -3.01 -8.08
N ALA A 218 -68.75 -4.08 -7.56
CA ALA A 218 -70.20 -4.15 -7.37
C ALA A 218 -70.73 -3.05 -6.44
N LYS A 219 -69.99 -2.68 -5.38
CA LYS A 219 -70.35 -1.55 -4.51
C LYS A 219 -70.14 -0.20 -5.21
N TYR A 220 -69.06 -0.07 -5.96
CA TYR A 220 -68.75 1.12 -6.74
C TYR A 220 -69.83 1.39 -7.81
N GLN A 221 -70.23 0.38 -8.59
CA GLN A 221 -71.27 0.51 -9.61
C GLN A 221 -72.63 0.93 -9.03
N LYS A 222 -73.01 0.39 -7.85
CA LYS A 222 -74.22 0.83 -7.11
C LYS A 222 -74.15 2.32 -6.73
N LEU A 223 -72.95 2.83 -6.46
CA LEU A 223 -72.73 4.24 -6.16
C LEU A 223 -72.73 5.11 -7.43
N CYS A 224 -72.24 4.59 -8.57
CA CYS A 224 -72.15 5.29 -9.85
C CYS A 224 -73.51 5.60 -10.51
N HIS A 225 -74.58 4.88 -10.16
CA HIS A 225 -75.93 5.21 -10.62
C HIS A 225 -76.41 6.59 -10.10
N ASN A 226 -75.76 7.17 -9.09
CA ASN A 226 -76.11 8.49 -8.57
C ASN A 226 -75.56 9.59 -9.50
N VAL A 227 -76.46 10.35 -10.13
CA VAL A 227 -76.14 11.43 -11.07
C VAL A 227 -75.50 12.64 -10.39
N SER A 228 -75.80 12.89 -9.11
CA SER A 228 -75.17 13.96 -8.32
C SER A 228 -74.59 13.46 -7.00
N PHE A 229 -73.39 13.96 -6.67
CA PHE A 229 -72.68 13.68 -5.42
C PHE A 229 -72.68 14.91 -4.50
N ASP A 230 -73.87 15.35 -4.07
CA ASP A 230 -74.07 16.63 -3.35
C ASP A 230 -73.44 16.70 -1.94
N THR A 231 -73.00 15.56 -1.39
CA THR A 231 -72.44 15.49 -0.02
C THR A 231 -71.00 15.02 -0.08
N GLN A 232 -70.11 15.67 0.69
CA GLN A 232 -68.69 15.28 0.79
C GLN A 232 -68.51 13.80 1.18
N GLY A 233 -69.42 13.23 1.97
CA GLY A 233 -69.37 11.81 2.34
C GLY A 233 -69.58 10.87 1.15
N LYS A 234 -70.42 11.22 0.18
CA LYS A 234 -70.59 10.42 -1.04
C LYS A 234 -69.35 10.50 -1.95
N VAL A 235 -68.76 11.69 -2.09
CA VAL A 235 -67.51 11.89 -2.84
C VAL A 235 -66.37 11.08 -2.24
N ARG A 236 -66.16 11.17 -0.91
CA ARG A 236 -65.13 10.39 -0.21
C ARG A 236 -65.28 8.89 -0.40
N ARG A 237 -66.50 8.35 -0.32
CA ARG A 237 -66.75 6.91 -0.56
C ARG A 237 -66.43 6.48 -1.99
N LYS A 238 -66.70 7.34 -2.98
CA LYS A 238 -66.32 7.09 -4.37
C LYS A 238 -64.80 7.04 -4.52
N GLU A 239 -64.10 8.03 -3.98
CA GLU A 239 -62.64 8.10 -4.00
C GLU A 239 -61.98 6.91 -3.29
N THR A 240 -62.54 6.42 -2.18
CA THR A 240 -62.01 5.23 -1.50
C THR A 240 -62.15 3.98 -2.36
N PHE A 241 -63.30 3.78 -3.01
CA PHE A 241 -63.47 2.63 -3.90
C PHE A 241 -62.56 2.70 -5.13
N GLU A 242 -62.34 3.89 -5.71
CA GLU A 242 -61.41 4.07 -6.83
C GLU A 242 -59.95 3.79 -6.43
N LYS A 243 -59.54 4.25 -5.25
CA LYS A 243 -58.21 3.95 -4.70
C LYS A 243 -58.04 2.45 -4.44
N GLU A 244 -59.06 1.80 -3.89
CA GLU A 244 -59.03 0.35 -3.64
C GLU A 244 -58.99 -0.45 -4.94
N LEU A 245 -59.80 -0.10 -5.94
CA LEU A 245 -59.80 -0.76 -7.25
C LEU A 245 -58.46 -0.62 -7.96
N THR A 246 -57.90 0.60 -8.00
CA THR A 246 -56.60 0.85 -8.64
C THR A 246 -55.45 0.13 -7.93
N GLN A 247 -55.53 -0.05 -6.62
CA GLN A 247 -54.55 -0.84 -5.86
C GLN A 247 -54.65 -2.33 -6.22
N ILE A 248 -55.86 -2.89 -6.20
CA ILE A 248 -56.08 -4.31 -6.52
C ILE A 248 -55.64 -4.62 -7.96
N GLU A 249 -55.91 -3.72 -8.91
CA GLU A 249 -55.47 -3.87 -10.30
C GLU A 249 -53.95 -3.92 -10.44
N LYS A 250 -53.23 -3.07 -9.70
CA LYS A 250 -51.75 -3.10 -9.67
C LYS A 250 -51.24 -4.40 -9.05
N ASP A 251 -51.84 -4.85 -7.96
CA ASP A 251 -51.41 -6.07 -7.27
C ASP A 251 -51.62 -7.30 -8.15
N ILE A 252 -52.75 -7.40 -8.86
CA ILE A 252 -53.01 -8.44 -9.85
C ILE A 252 -52.00 -8.37 -11.00
N GLN A 253 -51.68 -7.15 -11.49
CA GLN A 253 -50.72 -6.97 -12.57
C GLN A 253 -49.32 -7.48 -12.19
N VAL A 254 -48.87 -7.16 -10.97
CA VAL A 254 -47.57 -7.62 -10.44
C VAL A 254 -47.54 -9.16 -10.35
N LEU A 255 -48.57 -9.77 -9.77
CA LEU A 255 -48.65 -11.22 -9.61
C LEU A 255 -48.79 -11.96 -10.96
N SER A 256 -49.39 -11.33 -11.98
CA SER A 256 -49.56 -11.93 -13.30
C SER A 256 -48.30 -11.89 -14.19
N ARG A 257 -47.31 -11.05 -13.86
CA ARG A 257 -46.16 -10.77 -14.73
C ARG A 257 -45.08 -11.86 -14.70
N GLY A 258 -45.00 -12.66 -13.63
CA GLY A 258 -44.00 -13.73 -13.51
C GLY A 258 -43.81 -14.27 -12.09
N PRO A 259 -42.74 -15.05 -11.86
CA PRO A 259 -42.43 -15.61 -10.55
C PRO A 259 -42.14 -14.49 -9.53
N VAL A 260 -42.76 -14.60 -8.36
CA VAL A 260 -42.69 -13.60 -7.30
C VAL A 260 -41.88 -14.17 -6.13
N ALA A 261 -40.92 -13.40 -5.67
CA ALA A 261 -40.07 -13.75 -4.56
C ALA A 261 -40.64 -13.14 -3.27
N VAL A 262 -40.77 -13.94 -2.22
CA VAL A 262 -41.39 -13.52 -0.95
C VAL A 262 -40.36 -13.64 0.15
N ASN A 263 -40.30 -12.61 1.00
CA ASN A 263 -39.55 -12.69 2.23
C ASN A 263 -40.48 -13.25 3.32
N ARG A 264 -40.18 -14.46 3.81
CA ARG A 264 -40.85 -15.06 4.96
C ARG A 264 -40.02 -14.72 6.20
N ASP A 265 -40.41 -13.66 6.90
CA ASP A 265 -39.88 -13.33 8.23
C ASP A 265 -40.37 -14.36 9.28
#